data_AF-A0A1Y1MPX7-F1
#
_entry.id   AF-A0A1Y1MPX7-F1
#
_cell.length_a   1.000
_cell.length_b   1.000
_cell.length_c   1.000
_cell.angle_alpha   90.00
_cell.angle_beta   90.00
_cell.angle_gamma   90.00
#
_symmetry.space_group_name_H-M   'P 1'
#
loop_
_entity.id
_entity.type
_entity.pdbx_description
1 polymer ?
#
loop_
_entity_poly.entity_id
_entity_poly.type
_entity_poly.pdbx_seq_one_letter_code
_entity_poly.pdbx_strand_id
1 'polypeptide(L)'
;MSHILINAIIIGYCILEISDWGWSMVRWSVDMENFPICLGVIVFSYTSQIFLPTLEGNMEDPSKFQWMLDWSHIWAAIFKSLFGYICFLTFQNDTQQVITNNLHSAGFKGFVNLCLVVKALLSYPLPYYAACELLERILFKGRPKTPFPTIWALDGELKVWGLAWRVGVIVFTILMACFIPHFSILMGFIGSFTGTMLSFIWPCYFHLKLKRNGMDSQTVIFDYFIICLGVLFGVIGMYDSGSALIKAFEIGLPF
;
A
#
# COMPACT_ATOMS: atom_id res chain seq x y z
N MET A 1 -14.02 -3.76 -11.52
CA MET A 1 -14.35 -5.00 -12.27
C MET A 1 -13.11 -5.85 -12.57
N SER A 2 -12.03 -5.28 -13.15
CA SER A 2 -10.79 -6.01 -13.47
C SER A 2 -10.12 -6.72 -12.29
N HIS A 3 -10.09 -6.11 -11.11
CA HIS A 3 -9.52 -6.72 -9.89
C HIS A 3 -10.22 -8.03 -9.48
N ILE A 4 -11.56 -8.06 -9.57
CA ILE A 4 -12.36 -9.25 -9.22
C ILE A 4 -12.09 -10.37 -10.22
N LEU A 5 -12.03 -10.04 -11.51
CA LEU A 5 -11.75 -11.01 -12.57
C LEU A 5 -10.38 -11.68 -12.39
N ILE A 6 -9.33 -10.90 -12.13
CA ILE A 6 -7.98 -11.45 -11.92
C ILE A 6 -7.95 -12.38 -10.71
N ASN A 7 -8.55 -11.97 -9.60
CA ASN A 7 -8.58 -12.80 -8.40
C ASN A 7 -9.41 -14.07 -8.59
N ALA A 8 -10.54 -14.00 -9.31
CA ALA A 8 -11.36 -15.16 -9.63
C ALA A 8 -10.60 -16.16 -10.51
N ILE A 9 -9.82 -15.66 -11.49
CA ILE A 9 -8.98 -16.50 -12.35
C ILE A 9 -7.90 -17.22 -11.53
N ILE A 10 -7.22 -16.50 -10.63
CA ILE A 10 -6.16 -17.09 -9.79
C ILE A 10 -6.74 -18.09 -8.80
N ILE A 11 -7.81 -17.75 -8.10
CA ILE A 11 -8.49 -18.68 -7.18
C ILE A 11 -8.99 -19.91 -7.94
N GLY A 12 -9.57 -19.72 -9.12
CA GLY A 12 -10.02 -20.82 -9.98
C GLY A 12 -8.87 -21.75 -10.35
N TYR A 13 -7.71 -21.21 -10.73
CA TYR A 13 -6.49 -21.99 -10.97
C TYR A 13 -6.06 -22.77 -9.72
N CYS A 14 -5.98 -22.11 -8.56
CA CYS A 14 -5.59 -22.76 -7.31
C CYS A 14 -6.55 -23.88 -6.88
N ILE A 15 -7.86 -23.74 -7.15
CA ILE A 15 -8.86 -24.77 -6.87
C ILE A 15 -8.72 -25.95 -7.84
N LEU A 16 -8.34 -25.71 -9.10
CA LEU A 16 -8.09 -26.79 -10.04
C LEU A 16 -6.88 -27.65 -9.62
N GLU A 17 -5.88 -27.02 -9.01
CA GLU A 17 -4.68 -27.67 -8.46
C GLU A 17 -4.86 -28.16 -7.01
N ILE A 18 -6.10 -28.36 -6.54
CA ILE A 18 -6.38 -28.74 -5.15
C ILE A 18 -5.77 -30.09 -4.74
N SER A 19 -5.52 -30.99 -5.69
CA SER A 19 -4.86 -32.27 -5.42
C SER A 19 -3.41 -32.10 -4.94
N ASP A 20 -2.77 -31.00 -5.34
CA ASP A 20 -1.34 -30.77 -5.18
C ASP A 20 -1.06 -29.79 -4.01
N TRP A 21 -2.09 -29.49 -3.22
CA TRP A 21 -1.97 -28.57 -2.08
C TRP A 21 -1.02 -29.11 -1.01
N GLY A 22 0.02 -28.31 -0.74
CA GLY A 22 1.10 -28.66 0.17
C GLY A 22 0.81 -28.36 1.63
N TRP A 23 -0.17 -29.05 2.23
CA TRP A 23 -0.53 -28.86 3.64
C TRP A 23 0.64 -29.07 4.61
N SER A 24 1.57 -29.95 4.27
CA SER A 24 2.78 -30.24 5.06
C SER A 24 3.84 -29.13 5.01
N MET A 25 3.77 -28.23 4.02
CA MET A 25 4.71 -27.12 3.86
C MET A 25 4.33 -25.89 4.69
N VAL A 26 3.14 -25.89 5.31
CA VAL A 26 2.70 -24.81 6.20
C VAL A 26 3.52 -24.85 7.48
N ARG A 27 4.46 -23.91 7.59
CA ARG A 27 5.27 -23.72 8.80
C ARG A 27 4.49 -22.93 9.84
N TRP A 28 4.41 -23.49 11.05
CA TRP A 28 3.82 -22.83 12.21
C TRP A 28 4.82 -21.99 13.02
N SER A 29 6.10 -21.98 12.61
CA SER A 29 7.16 -21.18 13.22
C SER A 29 7.21 -19.78 12.61
N VAL A 30 7.31 -18.75 13.45
CA VAL A 30 7.53 -17.37 13.00
C VAL A 30 9.00 -17.19 12.63
N ASP A 31 9.26 -16.84 11.37
CA ASP A 31 10.58 -16.44 10.90
C ASP A 31 10.81 -14.97 11.22
N MET A 32 11.68 -14.70 12.20
CA MET A 32 11.92 -13.33 12.68
C MET A 32 12.66 -12.44 11.67
N GLU A 33 13.30 -13.01 10.64
CA GLU A 33 13.97 -12.21 9.61
C GLU A 33 12.95 -11.63 8.62
N ASN A 34 11.98 -12.43 8.20
CA ASN A 34 10.97 -12.02 7.22
C ASN A 34 9.72 -11.41 7.85
N PHE A 35 9.50 -11.63 9.14
CA PHE A 35 8.31 -11.16 9.86
C PHE A 35 8.13 -9.63 9.80
N PRO A 36 9.15 -8.79 10.06
CA PRO A 36 9.02 -7.34 9.99
C PRO A 36 8.70 -6.82 8.58
N ILE A 37 9.30 -7.44 7.55
CA ILE A 37 9.01 -7.12 6.14
C ILE A 37 7.55 -7.47 5.81
N CYS A 38 7.08 -8.64 6.25
CA CYS A 38 5.69 -9.08 6.08
C CYS A 38 4.70 -8.13 6.77
N LEU A 39 4.98 -7.73 8.01
CA LEU A 39 4.18 -6.73 8.72
C LEU A 39 4.12 -5.40 7.95
N GLY A 40 5.25 -4.93 7.42
CA GLY A 40 5.31 -3.75 6.57
C GLY A 40 4.40 -3.88 5.34
N VAL A 41 4.47 -5.00 4.62
CA VAL A 41 3.61 -5.27 3.45
C VAL A 41 2.13 -5.29 3.83
N ILE A 42 1.77 -5.89 4.98
CA ILE A 42 0.39 -5.91 5.47
C ILE A 42 -0.10 -4.48 5.73
N VAL A 43 0.66 -3.69 6.49
CA VAL A 43 0.33 -2.30 6.82
C VAL A 43 0.21 -1.45 5.56
N PHE A 44 1.16 -1.58 4.63
CA PHE A 44 1.09 -0.92 3.32
C PHE A 44 -0.20 -1.27 2.57
N SER A 45 -0.61 -2.54 2.61
CA SER A 45 -1.80 -3.01 1.91
C SER A 45 -3.12 -2.43 2.47
N TYR A 46 -3.11 -1.91 3.70
CA TYR A 46 -4.23 -1.21 4.35
C TYR A 46 -4.10 0.30 4.32
N THR A 47 -3.05 0.83 3.69
CA THR A 47 -2.82 2.28 3.62
C THR A 47 -3.80 2.91 2.63
N SER A 48 -4.94 3.40 3.11
CA SER A 48 -5.97 4.11 2.33
C SER A 48 -6.20 5.55 2.79
N GLN A 49 -5.42 6.03 3.77
CA GLN A 49 -5.65 7.29 4.50
C GLN A 49 -5.66 8.52 3.59
N ILE A 50 -4.89 8.51 2.49
CA ILE A 50 -4.86 9.61 1.52
C ILE A 50 -6.20 9.78 0.77
N PHE A 51 -6.98 8.71 0.64
CA PHE A 51 -8.25 8.72 -0.08
C PHE A 51 -9.44 8.96 0.84
N LEU A 52 -9.30 8.73 2.14
CA LEU A 52 -10.42 8.80 3.09
C LEU A 52 -11.17 10.13 3.07
N PRO A 53 -10.52 11.32 3.09
CA PRO A 53 -11.24 12.59 3.07
C PRO A 53 -12.01 12.83 1.77
N THR A 54 -11.39 12.47 0.64
CA THR A 54 -12.05 12.58 -0.68
C THR A 54 -13.20 11.59 -0.78
N LEU A 55 -13.05 10.38 -0.25
CA LEU A 55 -14.10 9.37 -0.26
C LEU A 55 -15.29 9.80 0.60
N GLU A 56 -15.04 10.22 1.85
CA GLU A 56 -16.08 10.75 2.76
C GLU A 56 -16.84 11.93 2.14
N GLY A 57 -16.12 12.88 1.52
CA GLY A 57 -16.72 14.04 0.86
C GLY A 57 -17.52 13.73 -0.41
N ASN A 58 -17.32 12.55 -1.01
CA ASN A 58 -18.06 12.10 -2.20
C ASN A 58 -19.15 11.06 -1.87
N MET A 59 -19.35 10.70 -0.60
CA MET A 59 -20.43 9.80 -0.21
C MET A 59 -21.79 10.51 -0.27
N GLU A 60 -22.80 9.81 -0.78
CA GLU A 60 -24.20 10.28 -0.76
C GLU A 60 -24.69 10.53 0.67
N ASP A 61 -24.24 9.70 1.62
CA ASP A 61 -24.53 9.83 3.05
C ASP A 61 -23.24 9.67 3.89
N PRO A 62 -22.56 10.79 4.21
CA PRO A 62 -21.33 10.77 5.01
C PRO A 62 -21.51 10.21 6.42
N SER A 63 -22.73 10.18 6.97
CA SER A 63 -22.98 9.65 8.33
C SER A 63 -22.67 8.15 8.44
N LYS A 64 -22.70 7.42 7.32
CA LYS A 64 -22.41 5.98 7.24
C LYS A 64 -20.93 5.67 6.99
N PHE A 65 -20.06 6.67 6.99
CA PHE A 65 -18.63 6.49 6.67
C PHE A 65 -17.94 5.48 7.58
N GLN A 66 -18.17 5.55 8.91
CA GLN A 66 -17.58 4.60 9.85
C GLN A 66 -18.05 3.16 9.59
N TRP A 67 -19.36 2.96 9.39
CA TRP A 67 -19.92 1.65 9.06
C TRP A 67 -19.34 1.07 7.77
N MET A 68 -19.21 1.90 6.74
CA MET A 68 -18.57 1.51 5.48
C MET A 68 -17.10 1.11 5.71
N LEU A 69 -16.34 1.86 6.52
CA LEU A 69 -14.95 1.54 6.82
C LEU A 69 -14.82 0.20 7.54
N ASP A 70 -15.61 -0.04 8.59
CA ASP A 70 -15.53 -1.26 9.39
C ASP A 70 -15.76 -2.50 8.52
N TRP A 71 -16.85 -2.52 7.74
CA TRP A 71 -17.14 -3.64 6.86
C TRP A 71 -16.12 -3.81 5.74
N SER A 72 -15.64 -2.71 5.16
CA SER A 72 -14.64 -2.76 4.09
C SER A 72 -13.33 -3.38 4.59
N HIS A 73 -12.89 -3.04 5.81
CA HIS A 73 -11.68 -3.59 6.40
C HIS A 73 -11.86 -5.06 6.80
N ILE A 74 -13.01 -5.45 7.37
CA ILE A 74 -13.31 -6.85 7.71
C ILE A 74 -13.28 -7.73 6.46
N TRP A 75 -14.00 -7.32 5.40
CA TRP A 75 -14.03 -8.07 4.15
C TRP A 75 -12.65 -8.10 3.47
N ALA A 76 -11.90 -7.01 3.51
CA ALA A 76 -10.53 -6.99 2.99
C ALA A 76 -9.62 -7.95 3.75
N ALA A 77 -9.75 -8.05 5.07
CA ALA A 77 -8.95 -8.96 5.90
C ALA A 77 -9.25 -10.41 5.61
N ILE A 78 -10.53 -10.78 5.55
CA ILE A 78 -10.95 -12.14 5.20
C ILE A 78 -10.46 -12.49 3.80
N PHE A 79 -10.73 -11.62 2.82
CA PHE A 79 -10.38 -11.88 1.44
C PHE A 79 -8.87 -12.04 1.23
N LYS A 80 -8.05 -11.12 1.76
CA LYS A 80 -6.59 -11.17 1.61
C LYS A 80 -5.99 -12.38 2.31
N SER A 81 -6.48 -12.73 3.51
CA SER A 81 -5.99 -13.88 4.27
C SER A 81 -6.31 -15.19 3.55
N LEU A 82 -7.55 -15.37 3.09
CA LEU A 82 -7.95 -16.55 2.33
C LEU A 82 -7.21 -16.67 1.00
N PHE A 83 -7.12 -15.56 0.26
CA PHE A 83 -6.40 -15.52 -1.01
C PHE A 83 -4.93 -15.90 -0.83
N GLY A 84 -4.24 -15.29 0.15
CA GLY A 84 -2.84 -15.58 0.45
C GLY A 84 -2.64 -17.03 0.87
N TYR A 85 -3.52 -17.56 1.72
CA TYR A 85 -3.44 -18.95 2.19
C TYR A 85 -3.63 -19.97 1.05
N ILE A 86 -4.67 -19.79 0.22
CA ILE A 86 -4.94 -20.67 -0.93
C ILE A 86 -3.79 -20.64 -1.94
N CYS A 87 -3.25 -19.44 -2.23
CA CYS A 87 -2.13 -19.29 -3.14
C CYS A 87 -0.87 -19.97 -2.58
N PHE A 88 -0.57 -19.79 -1.29
CA PHE A 88 0.57 -20.45 -0.67
C PHE A 88 0.43 -21.97 -0.66
N LEU A 89 -0.77 -22.52 -0.41
CA LEU A 89 -0.98 -23.97 -0.47
C LEU A 89 -0.72 -24.55 -1.87
N THR A 90 -1.03 -23.78 -2.91
CA THR A 90 -0.86 -24.20 -4.31
C THR A 90 0.60 -24.15 -4.74
N PHE A 91 1.30 -23.04 -4.49
CA PHE A 91 2.66 -22.81 -4.99
C PHE A 91 3.76 -23.09 -3.97
N GLN A 92 3.40 -23.30 -2.70
CA GLN A 92 4.30 -23.74 -1.64
C GLN A 92 5.55 -22.84 -1.53
N ASN A 93 6.74 -23.44 -1.47
CA ASN A 93 8.02 -22.73 -1.35
C ASN A 93 8.40 -21.96 -2.63
N ASP A 94 7.76 -22.22 -3.77
CA ASP A 94 8.05 -21.52 -5.02
C ASP A 94 7.29 -20.18 -5.13
N THR A 95 6.43 -19.86 -4.16
CA THR A 95 5.61 -18.64 -4.13
C THR A 95 6.46 -17.38 -4.35
N GLN A 96 6.23 -16.70 -5.47
CA GLN A 96 6.90 -15.46 -5.83
C GLN A 96 6.17 -14.26 -5.22
N GLN A 97 6.88 -13.12 -5.14
CA GLN A 97 6.30 -11.86 -4.65
C GLN A 97 5.06 -11.41 -5.45
N VAL A 98 5.02 -11.77 -6.73
CA VAL A 98 3.90 -11.54 -7.63
C VAL A 98 3.33 -12.89 -8.05
N ILE A 99 2.17 -13.25 -7.49
CA ILE A 99 1.63 -14.61 -7.60
C ILE A 99 1.36 -15.06 -9.03
N THR A 100 1.05 -14.14 -9.94
CA THR A 100 0.78 -14.47 -11.34
C THR A 100 2.04 -14.93 -12.08
N ASN A 101 3.23 -14.66 -11.54
CA ASN A 101 4.48 -15.19 -12.09
C ASN A 101 4.66 -16.69 -11.85
N ASN A 102 3.95 -17.26 -10.87
CA ASN A 102 3.96 -18.69 -10.58
C ASN A 102 3.11 -19.54 -11.53
N LEU A 103 2.29 -18.93 -12.40
CA LEU A 103 1.48 -19.66 -13.36
C LEU A 103 2.36 -20.41 -14.37
N HIS A 104 2.16 -21.72 -14.49
CA HIS A 104 3.00 -22.60 -15.32
C HIS A 104 2.80 -22.39 -16.83
N SER A 105 1.58 -22.11 -17.27
CA SER A 105 1.28 -21.90 -18.70
C SER A 105 1.70 -20.51 -19.16
N ALA A 106 2.66 -20.45 -20.09
CA ALA A 106 3.20 -19.19 -20.61
C ALA A 106 2.13 -18.28 -21.24
N GLY A 107 1.18 -18.86 -21.99
CA GLY A 107 0.09 -18.11 -22.62
C GLY A 107 -0.91 -17.56 -21.59
N PHE A 108 -1.26 -18.36 -20.58
CA PHE A 108 -2.16 -17.95 -19.51
C PHE A 108 -1.54 -16.90 -18.60
N LYS A 109 -0.26 -17.10 -18.21
CA LYS A 109 0.55 -16.12 -17.49
C LYS A 109 0.60 -14.78 -18.23
N GLY A 110 0.86 -14.81 -19.54
CA GLY A 110 0.88 -13.61 -20.39
C GLY A 110 -0.46 -12.86 -20.38
N PHE A 111 -1.58 -13.58 -20.51
CA PHE A 111 -2.91 -12.99 -20.45
C PHE A 111 -3.23 -12.33 -19.09
N VAL A 112 -3.00 -13.05 -17.99
CA VAL A 112 -3.27 -12.53 -16.64
C VAL A 112 -2.37 -11.32 -16.31
N ASN A 113 -1.09 -11.39 -16.68
CA ASN A 113 -0.16 -10.28 -16.50
C ASN A 113 -0.55 -9.06 -17.35
N LEU A 114 -1.03 -9.24 -18.59
CA LEU A 114 -1.56 -8.15 -19.38
C LEU A 114 -2.77 -7.48 -18.71
N CYS A 115 -3.71 -8.28 -18.19
CA CYS A 115 -4.84 -7.76 -17.42
C CYS A 115 -4.38 -6.98 -16.17
N LEU A 116 -3.36 -7.46 -15.47
CA LEU A 116 -2.76 -6.76 -14.32
C LEU A 116 -2.14 -5.42 -14.73
N VAL A 117 -1.41 -5.37 -15.85
CA VAL A 117 -0.80 -4.13 -16.37
C VAL A 117 -1.88 -3.12 -16.76
N VAL A 118 -2.91 -3.54 -17.50
CA VAL A 118 -4.04 -2.68 -17.85
C VAL A 118 -4.73 -2.15 -16.59
N LYS A 119 -4.95 -3.02 -15.60
CA LYS A 119 -5.51 -2.60 -14.30
C LYS A 119 -4.61 -1.59 -13.59
N ALA A 120 -3.30 -1.78 -13.58
CA ALA A 120 -2.35 -0.86 -12.96
C ALA A 120 -2.38 0.52 -13.65
N LEU A 121 -2.38 0.54 -14.99
CA LEU A 121 -2.46 1.77 -15.78
C LEU A 121 -3.77 2.53 -15.55
N LEU A 122 -4.91 1.83 -15.49
CA LEU A 122 -6.21 2.45 -15.22
C LEU A 122 -6.37 2.90 -13.76
N SER A 123 -5.64 2.28 -12.82
CA SER A 123 -5.73 2.63 -11.40
C SER A 123 -4.72 3.69 -10.97
N TYR A 124 -3.60 3.85 -11.68
CA TYR A 124 -2.54 4.83 -11.37
C TYR A 124 -3.03 6.29 -11.28
N PRO A 125 -3.96 6.78 -12.12
CA PRO A 125 -4.45 8.15 -12.04
C PRO A 125 -5.04 8.52 -10.68
N LEU A 126 -5.71 7.60 -9.98
CA LEU A 126 -6.38 7.88 -8.71
C LEU A 126 -5.41 8.35 -7.60
N PRO A 127 -4.37 7.57 -7.18
CA PRO A 127 -3.34 8.04 -6.26
C PRO A 127 -2.57 9.23 -6.81
N TYR A 128 -2.31 9.25 -8.12
CA TYR A 128 -1.55 10.32 -8.75
C TYR A 128 -2.26 11.68 -8.60
N TYR A 129 -3.56 11.76 -8.89
CA TYR A 129 -4.33 12.99 -8.75
C TYR A 129 -4.46 13.41 -7.29
N ALA A 130 -4.72 12.47 -6.37
CA ALA A 130 -4.78 12.76 -4.94
C ALA A 130 -3.44 13.32 -4.41
N ALA A 131 -2.32 12.72 -4.81
CA ALA A 131 -0.99 13.19 -4.46
C ALA A 131 -0.68 14.57 -5.06
N CYS A 132 -1.01 14.77 -6.34
CA CYS A 132 -0.82 16.07 -7.00
C CYS A 132 -1.65 17.17 -6.32
N GLU A 133 -2.90 16.89 -5.98
CA GLU A 133 -3.77 17.85 -5.29
C GLU A 133 -3.25 18.20 -3.89
N LEU A 134 -2.78 17.20 -3.15
CA LEU A 134 -2.17 17.43 -1.83
C LEU A 134 -0.91 18.29 -1.95
N LEU A 135 -0.01 17.96 -2.88
CA LEU A 135 1.22 18.71 -3.14
C LEU A 135 0.90 20.14 -3.60
N GLU A 136 -0.09 20.31 -4.48
CA GLU A 136 -0.58 21.61 -4.93
C GLU A 136 -1.10 22.46 -3.76
N ARG A 137 -1.91 21.86 -2.88
CA ARG A 137 -2.45 22.54 -1.69
C ARG A 137 -1.36 23.02 -0.73
N ILE A 138 -0.25 22.29 -0.61
CA ILE A 138 0.85 22.59 0.31
C ILE A 138 1.84 23.59 -0.30
N LEU A 139 2.13 23.46 -1.60
CA LEU A 139 3.25 24.15 -2.23
C LEU A 139 2.82 25.32 -3.14
N PHE A 140 1.62 25.29 -3.73
CA PHE A 140 1.24 26.14 -4.88
C PHE A 140 -0.09 26.91 -4.72
N LYS A 141 -0.39 27.47 -3.53
CA LYS A 141 -1.54 28.39 -3.30
C LYS A 141 -1.20 29.88 -3.43
N GLY A 142 0.00 30.23 -3.90
CA GLY A 142 0.48 31.61 -3.96
C GLY A 142 0.97 32.16 -2.62
N ARG A 143 1.79 33.22 -2.69
CA ARG A 143 2.32 33.93 -1.52
C ARG A 143 1.23 34.84 -0.93
N PRO A 144 1.17 35.01 0.42
CA PRO A 144 2.13 34.55 1.43
C PRO A 144 1.86 33.15 1.98
N LYS A 145 0.78 32.47 1.54
CA LYS A 145 0.33 31.21 2.15
C LYS A 145 1.20 30.00 1.78
N THR A 146 1.89 30.04 0.64
CA THR A 146 2.75 28.94 0.14
C THR A 146 3.96 29.50 -0.63
N PRO A 147 5.05 28.72 -0.78
CA PRO A 147 6.29 29.21 -1.38
C PRO A 147 6.19 29.50 -2.89
N PHE A 148 5.36 28.76 -3.64
CA PHE A 148 5.27 28.82 -5.10
C PHE A 148 3.98 29.50 -5.60
N PRO A 149 4.00 30.08 -6.82
CA PRO A 149 2.81 30.65 -7.46
C PRO A 149 1.78 29.56 -7.80
N THR A 150 0.52 29.96 -8.03
CA THR A 150 -0.55 29.02 -8.38
C THR A 150 -0.26 28.28 -9.69
N ILE A 151 -0.52 26.97 -9.69
CA ILE A 151 -0.39 26.09 -10.86
C ILE A 151 -1.42 26.44 -11.93
N TRP A 152 -2.62 26.81 -11.52
CA TRP A 152 -3.69 27.29 -12.39
C TRP A 152 -3.60 28.81 -12.59
N ALA A 153 -3.88 29.27 -13.81
CA ALA A 153 -4.17 30.66 -14.11
C ALA A 153 -5.56 31.06 -13.54
N LEU A 154 -5.83 32.36 -13.43
CA LEU A 154 -7.16 32.84 -13.02
C LEU A 154 -8.26 32.36 -13.98
N ASP A 155 -7.91 32.08 -15.23
CA ASP A 155 -8.85 31.65 -16.29
C ASP A 155 -9.08 30.12 -16.32
N GLY A 156 -8.50 29.36 -15.38
CA GLY A 156 -8.58 27.89 -15.35
C GLY A 156 -7.57 27.17 -16.25
N GLU A 157 -6.72 27.92 -16.97
CA GLU A 157 -5.66 27.39 -17.82
C GLU A 157 -4.45 26.89 -16.99
N LEU A 158 -3.89 25.74 -17.37
CA LEU A 158 -2.73 25.15 -16.69
C LEU A 158 -1.45 25.86 -17.13
N LYS A 159 -0.70 26.44 -16.19
CA LYS A 159 0.60 27.06 -16.52
C LYS A 159 1.64 25.99 -16.89
N VAL A 160 2.58 26.35 -17.77
CA VAL A 160 3.70 25.48 -18.18
C VAL A 160 4.46 24.91 -16.98
N TRP A 161 4.69 25.73 -15.95
CA TRP A 161 5.33 25.29 -14.70
C TRP A 161 4.50 24.24 -13.93
N GLY A 162 3.17 24.34 -13.98
CA GLY A 162 2.26 23.36 -13.40
C GLY A 162 2.24 22.03 -14.14
N LEU A 163 2.31 22.08 -15.48
CA LEU A 163 2.50 20.89 -16.30
C LEU A 163 3.86 20.23 -16.01
N ALA A 164 4.94 21.02 -15.93
CA ALA A 164 6.27 20.52 -15.61
C ALA A 164 6.32 19.82 -14.24
N TRP A 165 5.63 20.36 -13.23
CA TRP A 165 5.49 19.71 -11.92
C TRP A 165 4.79 18.35 -12.02
N ARG A 166 3.63 18.31 -12.70
CA ARG A 166 2.85 17.08 -12.91
C ARG A 166 3.65 16.01 -13.65
N VAL A 167 4.38 16.39 -14.71
CA VAL A 167 5.27 15.49 -15.44
C VAL A 167 6.45 15.05 -14.57
N GLY A 168 7.03 15.95 -13.77
CA GLY A 168 8.11 15.63 -12.84
C GLY A 168 7.73 14.55 -11.83
N VAL A 169 6.52 14.59 -11.27
CA VAL A 169 6.00 13.55 -10.38
C VAL A 169 5.90 12.20 -11.10
N ILE A 170 5.42 12.17 -12.35
CA ILE A 170 5.35 10.94 -13.15
C ILE A 170 6.75 10.37 -13.39
N VAL A 171 7.68 11.21 -13.86
CA VAL A 171 9.08 10.81 -14.12
C VAL A 171 9.71 10.25 -12.84
N PHE A 172 9.50 10.89 -11.69
CA PHE A 172 9.99 10.38 -10.41
C PHE A 172 9.45 8.98 -10.09
N THR A 173 8.14 8.73 -10.29
CA THR A 173 7.57 7.38 -10.08
C THR A 173 8.13 6.33 -11.03
N ILE A 174 8.43 6.70 -12.29
CA ILE A 174 9.05 5.81 -13.27
C ILE A 174 10.48 5.49 -12.88
N LEU A 175 11.27 6.50 -12.47
CA LEU A 175 12.64 6.29 -11.99
C LEU A 175 12.67 5.33 -10.80
N MET A 176 11.77 5.51 -9.81
CA MET A 176 11.66 4.58 -8.68
C MET A 176 11.35 3.15 -9.13
N ALA A 177 10.48 2.97 -10.14
CA ALA A 177 10.18 1.65 -10.69
C ALA A 177 11.35 1.02 -11.45
N CYS A 178 12.18 1.83 -12.12
CA CYS A 178 13.36 1.34 -12.83
C CYS A 178 14.51 0.96 -11.88
N PHE A 179 14.67 1.69 -10.78
CA PHE A 179 15.80 1.47 -9.87
C PHE A 179 15.56 0.38 -8.84
N ILE A 180 14.32 0.06 -8.46
CA ILE A 180 14.05 -0.83 -7.33
C ILE A 180 13.56 -2.21 -7.84
N PRO A 181 14.43 -3.25 -7.84
CA PRO A 181 14.12 -4.54 -8.45
C PRO A 181 13.18 -5.43 -7.60
N HIS A 182 13.12 -5.22 -6.28
CA HIS A 182 12.32 -6.08 -5.39
C HIS A 182 11.05 -5.39 -4.88
N PHE A 183 9.92 -5.83 -5.44
CA PHE A 183 8.60 -5.28 -5.16
C PHE A 183 8.17 -5.46 -3.69
N SER A 184 8.35 -6.64 -3.10
CA SER A 184 7.93 -6.91 -1.72
C SER A 184 8.75 -6.13 -0.68
N ILE A 185 10.07 -6.01 -0.89
CA ILE A 185 10.97 -5.27 0.01
C ILE A 185 10.62 -3.78 -0.02
N LEU A 186 10.33 -3.23 -1.21
CA LEU A 186 9.90 -1.84 -1.35
C LEU A 186 8.56 -1.59 -0.63
N MET A 187 7.57 -2.45 -0.84
CA MET A 187 6.28 -2.33 -0.15
C MET A 187 6.43 -2.48 1.37
N GLY A 188 7.27 -3.42 1.81
CA GLY A 188 7.63 -3.60 3.23
C GLY A 188 8.21 -2.32 3.80
N PHE A 189 9.21 -1.73 3.14
CA PHE A 189 9.84 -0.49 3.54
C PHE A 189 8.86 0.68 3.61
N ILE A 190 8.06 0.91 2.55
CA ILE A 190 7.07 1.99 2.51
C ILE A 190 6.02 1.80 3.61
N GLY A 191 5.57 0.56 3.84
CA GLY A 191 4.62 0.23 4.89
C GLY A 191 5.18 0.42 6.29
N SER A 192 6.40 -0.05 6.54
CA SER A 192 7.09 0.14 7.83
C SER A 192 7.41 1.60 8.11
N PHE A 193 7.71 2.40 7.09
CA PHE A 193 7.94 3.83 7.26
C PHE A 193 6.62 4.62 7.24
N THR A 194 6.08 4.88 6.06
CA THR A 194 4.91 5.76 5.89
C THR A 194 3.64 5.15 6.45
N GLY A 195 3.45 3.83 6.30
CA GLY A 195 2.26 3.13 6.76
C GLY A 195 2.14 3.14 8.28
N THR A 196 3.23 2.91 9.02
CA THR A 196 3.21 2.96 10.49
C THR A 196 2.97 4.37 11.01
N MET A 197 3.56 5.38 10.36
CA MET A 197 3.34 6.79 10.72
C MET A 197 1.87 7.19 10.52
N LEU A 198 1.30 6.88 9.35
CA LEU A 198 -0.06 7.28 8.99
C LEU A 198 -1.15 6.45 9.68
N SER A 199 -0.88 5.18 10.01
CA SER A 199 -1.88 4.27 10.58
C SER A 199 -1.84 4.18 12.10
N PHE A 200 -0.66 4.35 12.72
CA PHE A 200 -0.49 4.17 14.17
C PHE A 200 -0.07 5.47 14.85
N ILE A 201 1.05 6.07 14.43
CA ILE A 201 1.69 7.13 15.21
C ILE A 201 0.90 8.45 15.15
N TRP A 202 0.64 8.97 13.95
CA TRP A 202 0.00 10.27 13.78
C TRP A 202 -1.46 10.31 14.25
N PRO A 203 -2.33 9.32 13.95
CA PRO A 203 -3.70 9.32 14.44
C PRO A 203 -3.77 9.36 15.96
N CYS A 204 -3.04 8.47 16.66
CA CYS A 204 -3.01 8.44 18.12
C CYS A 204 -2.39 9.70 18.70
N TYR A 205 -1.32 10.24 18.10
CA TYR A 205 -0.72 11.50 18.55
C TYR A 205 -1.71 12.68 18.44
N PHE A 206 -2.43 12.80 17.32
CA PHE A 206 -3.42 13.86 17.14
C PHE A 206 -4.64 13.65 18.05
N HIS A 207 -5.08 12.41 18.24
CA HIS A 207 -6.15 12.07 19.17
C HIS A 207 -5.81 12.50 20.61
N LEU A 208 -4.62 12.11 21.09
CA LEU A 208 -4.10 12.54 22.39
C LEU A 208 -3.98 14.06 22.49
N LYS A 209 -3.49 14.75 21.45
CA LYS A 209 -3.26 16.20 21.50
C LYS A 209 -4.56 17.00 21.48
N LEU A 210 -5.58 16.54 20.76
CA LEU A 210 -6.84 17.27 20.57
C LEU A 210 -7.89 16.94 21.64
N LYS A 211 -7.90 15.70 22.17
CA LYS A 211 -8.96 15.21 23.06
C LYS A 211 -8.49 14.87 24.47
N ARG A 212 -7.21 15.10 24.82
CA ARG A 212 -6.60 14.73 26.11
C ARG A 212 -7.47 14.97 27.34
N ASN A 213 -8.04 16.18 27.44
CA ASN A 213 -8.70 16.65 28.66
C ASN A 213 -10.09 16.04 28.89
N GLY A 214 -10.65 15.34 27.89
CA GLY A 214 -11.96 14.69 27.99
C GLY A 214 -11.90 13.17 27.83
N MET A 215 -10.71 12.58 27.86
CA MET A 215 -10.51 11.15 27.63
C MET A 215 -10.34 10.37 28.93
N ASP A 216 -10.85 9.15 28.94
CA ASP A 216 -10.58 8.20 30.01
C ASP A 216 -9.10 7.77 30.02
N SER A 217 -8.59 7.47 31.22
CA SER A 217 -7.18 7.10 31.40
C SER A 217 -6.81 5.82 30.64
N GLN A 218 -7.75 4.89 30.44
CA GLN A 218 -7.50 3.68 29.66
C GLN A 218 -7.26 3.99 28.17
N THR A 219 -8.03 4.93 27.61
CA THR A 219 -7.87 5.33 26.20
C THR A 219 -6.53 6.02 25.99
N VAL A 220 -6.10 6.86 26.94
CA VAL A 220 -4.79 7.50 26.90
C VAL A 220 -3.66 6.46 26.89
N ILE A 221 -3.72 5.46 27.77
CA ILE A 221 -2.72 4.38 27.84
C ILE A 221 -2.71 3.58 26.54
N PHE A 222 -3.88 3.27 25.99
CA PHE A 222 -4.01 2.54 24.73
C PHE A 222 -3.40 3.30 23.54
N ASP A 223 -3.62 4.61 23.44
CA ASP A 223 -2.98 5.43 22.39
C ASP A 223 -1.45 5.44 22.52
N TYR A 224 -0.90 5.57 23.73
CA TYR A 224 0.56 5.47 23.93
C TYR A 224 1.10 4.09 23.58
N PHE A 225 0.35 3.03 23.90
CA PHE A 225 0.72 1.67 23.52
C PHE A 225 0.79 1.50 22.00
N ILE A 226 -0.21 2.00 21.26
CA ILE A 226 -0.21 1.96 19.79
C ILE A 226 0.97 2.74 19.21
N ILE A 227 1.27 3.93 19.74
CA ILE A 227 2.41 4.74 19.30
C ILE A 227 3.72 3.98 19.52
N CYS A 228 3.91 3.38 20.70
CA CYS A 228 5.11 2.60 21.03
C CYS A 228 5.30 1.41 20.06
N LEU A 229 4.23 0.66 19.84
CA LEU A 229 4.21 -0.47 18.91
C LEU A 229 4.48 -0.02 17.46
N GLY A 230 3.89 1.09 17.03
CA GLY A 230 4.13 1.68 15.72
C GLY A 230 5.58 2.11 15.52
N VAL A 231 6.20 2.72 16.53
CA VAL A 231 7.64 3.07 16.52
C VAL A 231 8.50 1.81 16.45
N LEU A 232 8.20 0.80 17.27
CA LEU A 232 8.96 -0.44 17.31
C LEU A 232 8.92 -1.18 15.96
N PHE A 233 7.73 -1.43 15.41
CA PHE A 233 7.59 -2.08 14.10
C PHE A 233 8.09 -1.22 12.94
N GLY A 234 7.96 0.11 13.05
CA GLY A 234 8.51 1.02 12.07
C GLY A 234 10.03 0.97 12.01
N VAL A 235 10.70 1.06 13.16
CA VAL A 235 12.17 1.03 13.23
C VAL A 235 12.72 -0.33 12.79
N ILE A 236 12.18 -1.43 13.32
CA ILE A 236 12.63 -2.79 12.96
C ILE A 236 12.38 -3.03 11.47
N GLY A 237 11.17 -2.79 10.99
CA GLY A 237 10.82 -3.03 9.59
C GLY A 237 11.60 -2.14 8.61
N MET A 238 11.90 -0.89 8.95
CA MET A 238 12.78 -0.03 8.14
C MET A 238 14.22 -0.54 8.11
N TYR A 239 14.75 -1.00 9.26
CA TYR A 239 16.11 -1.52 9.32
C TYR A 239 16.25 -2.82 8.51
N ASP A 240 15.33 -3.77 8.69
CA ASP A 240 15.37 -5.06 8.00
C ASP A 240 15.08 -4.92 6.50
N SER A 241 14.03 -4.18 6.13
CA SER A 241 13.72 -3.93 4.71
C SER A 241 14.80 -3.10 4.03
N GLY A 242 15.38 -2.11 4.73
CA GLY A 242 16.47 -1.29 4.23
C GLY A 242 17.75 -2.10 4.03
N SER A 243 18.10 -2.95 4.98
CA SER A 243 19.26 -3.85 4.88
C SER A 243 19.06 -4.87 3.75
N ALA A 244 17.85 -5.43 3.61
CA ALA A 244 17.51 -6.34 2.51
C ALA A 244 17.59 -5.63 1.15
N LEU A 245 17.16 -4.37 1.08
CA LEU A 245 17.25 -3.56 -0.13
C LEU A 245 18.71 -3.27 -0.51
N ILE A 246 19.56 -2.89 0.44
CA ILE A 246 20.99 -2.66 0.21
C ILE A 246 21.67 -3.94 -0.28
N LYS A 247 21.45 -5.08 0.40
CA LYS A 247 21.98 -6.37 -0.03
C LYS A 247 21.54 -6.72 -1.45
N ALA A 248 20.28 -6.47 -1.80
CA ALA A 248 19.79 -6.70 -3.15
C ALA A 248 20.52 -5.85 -4.20
N PHE A 249 20.85 -4.60 -3.89
CA PHE A 249 21.63 -3.74 -4.79
C PHE A 249 23.10 -4.16 -4.88
N GLU A 250 23.71 -4.61 -3.78
CA GLU A 250 25.12 -5.03 -3.74
C GLU A 250 25.38 -6.36 -4.48
N ILE A 251 24.46 -7.31 -4.36
CA ILE A 251 24.62 -8.64 -4.96
C ILE A 251 24.37 -8.60 -6.48
N GLY A 252 23.74 -7.54 -7.00
CA GLY A 252 23.56 -7.34 -8.44
C GLY A 252 22.81 -8.49 -9.12
N LEU A 253 21.94 -9.20 -8.39
CA LEU A 253 21.22 -10.34 -8.95
C LEU A 253 20.28 -9.86 -10.06
N PRO A 254 20.30 -10.53 -11.22
CA PRO A 254 19.38 -10.23 -12.29
C PRO A 254 17.97 -10.63 -11.83
N PHE A 255 17.03 -9.76 -12.20
CA PHE A 255 15.58 -9.94 -12.30
C PHE A 255 15.00 -11.34 -12.07
#